data_AF-A0AAU3VHA1-F1
#
_entry.id   AF-A0AAU3VHA1-F1
#
_cell.length_a   1.000
_cell.length_b   1.000
_cell.length_c   1.000
_cell.angle_alpha   90.00
_cell.angle_beta   90.00
_cell.angle_gamma   90.00
#
_symmetry.space_group_name_H-M   'P 1'
#
loop_
_entity.id
_entity.type
_entity.pdbx_description
1 polymer ?
#
loop_
_entity_poly.entity_id
_entity_poly.type
_entity_poly.pdbx_seq_one_letter_code
_entity_poly.pdbx_strand_id
1 'polypeptide(L)'
;MRRHLIRPAAAVTLIVTTPVATWGLMGRQDAAGFEPAELDYLVRPFAIPEGAETAIGAAAAVLAAGAAVLLGRASRPGPDRFDGRWWEVIGPLLAAGLLTGAIWRTVTAGVIGANIGAGLAILLGGPVVAGLVLWSLGRGLWLARSRRRGTRPPRGGTGTAGWRPAAGQGT
;
A
#
# COMPACT_ATOMS: atom_id res chain seq x y z
N MET A 1 -11.10 10.88 -20.18
CA MET A 1 -11.51 10.28 -18.89
C MET A 1 -10.60 9.15 -18.35
N ARG A 2 -9.52 8.71 -19.02
CA ARG A 2 -8.72 7.54 -18.55
C ARG A 2 -7.56 7.87 -17.60
N ARG A 3 -6.95 9.06 -17.67
CA ARG A 3 -5.71 9.38 -16.93
C ARG A 3 -5.87 9.48 -15.40
N HIS A 4 -7.06 9.83 -14.90
CA HIS A 4 -7.30 10.00 -13.45
C HIS A 4 -7.37 8.68 -12.67
N LEU A 5 -7.72 7.58 -13.33
CA LEU A 5 -7.87 6.27 -12.68
C LEU A 5 -6.56 5.47 -12.63
N ILE A 6 -5.58 5.80 -13.48
CA ILE A 6 -4.33 5.02 -13.60
C ILE A 6 -3.50 5.08 -12.31
N ARG A 7 -3.48 6.22 -11.62
CA ARG A 7 -2.70 6.41 -10.39
C ARG A 7 -3.24 5.65 -9.19
N PRO A 8 -4.54 5.79 -8.83
CA PRO A 8 -5.09 4.98 -7.75
C PRO A 8 -5.04 3.49 -8.10
N ALA A 9 -5.28 3.11 -9.36
CA ALA A 9 -5.13 1.73 -9.79
C ALA A 9 -3.70 1.22 -9.58
N ALA A 10 -2.68 1.97 -10.02
CA ALA A 10 -1.29 1.60 -9.79
C ALA A 10 -0.94 1.48 -8.30
N ALA A 11 -1.44 2.38 -7.45
CA ALA A 11 -1.21 2.30 -6.00
C ALA A 11 -1.84 1.04 -5.40
N VAL A 12 -3.09 0.75 -5.74
CA VAL A 12 -3.77 -0.47 -5.27
C VAL A 12 -3.06 -1.71 -5.80
N THR A 13 -2.71 -1.76 -7.09
CA THR A 13 -1.97 -2.86 -7.69
C THR A 13 -0.66 -3.09 -6.94
N LEU A 14 0.12 -2.03 -6.69
CA LEU A 14 1.38 -2.15 -5.97
C LEU A 14 1.18 -2.72 -4.55
N ILE A 15 0.23 -2.17 -3.79
CA ILE A 15 -0.03 -2.60 -2.41
C ILE A 15 -0.47 -4.07 -2.35
N VAL A 16 -1.38 -4.48 -3.24
CA VAL A 16 -1.94 -5.85 -3.25
C VAL A 16 -0.94 -6.88 -3.77
N THR A 17 -0.12 -6.52 -4.75
CA THR A 17 0.85 -7.45 -5.35
C THR A 17 2.09 -7.64 -4.49
N THR A 18 2.44 -6.67 -3.64
CA THR A 18 3.61 -6.74 -2.75
C THR A 18 3.63 -7.96 -1.81
N PRO A 19 2.59 -8.26 -1.02
CA PRO A 19 2.60 -9.45 -0.16
C PRO A 19 2.68 -10.75 -0.96
N VAL A 20 2.00 -10.83 -2.12
CA VAL A 20 2.00 -12.00 -2.99
C VAL A 20 3.38 -12.22 -3.63
N ALA A 21 4.01 -11.14 -4.10
CA ALA A 21 5.37 -11.17 -4.64
C ALA A 21 6.36 -11.64 -3.58
N THR A 22 6.28 -11.09 -2.36
CA THR A 22 7.16 -11.47 -1.25
C THR A 22 6.99 -12.94 -0.89
N TRP A 23 5.74 -13.38 -0.73
CA TRP A 23 5.41 -14.78 -0.48
C TRP A 23 5.97 -15.69 -1.57
N GLY A 24 5.69 -15.42 -2.84
CA GLY A 24 6.11 -16.31 -3.92
C GLY A 24 7.64 -16.31 -4.16
N LEU A 25 8.31 -15.16 -4.01
CA LEU A 25 9.76 -15.04 -4.18
C LEU A 25 10.55 -15.70 -3.04
N MET A 26 10.04 -15.70 -1.81
CA MET A 26 10.66 -16.45 -0.72
C MET A 26 10.57 -17.96 -0.93
N GLY A 27 9.58 -18.44 -1.67
CA GLY A 27 9.37 -19.88 -1.88
C GLY A 27 9.06 -20.64 -0.60
N ARG A 28 8.95 -21.98 -0.69
CA ARG A 28 8.82 -22.84 0.50
C ARG A 28 10.11 -22.78 1.33
N GLN A 29 9.95 -22.82 2.65
CA GLN A 29 11.03 -22.72 3.63
C GLN A 29 11.09 -23.97 4.52
N ASP A 30 10.75 -25.12 3.94
CA ASP A 30 10.68 -26.39 4.63
C ASP A 30 12.10 -26.92 4.93
N ALA A 31 12.25 -27.64 6.04
CA ALA A 31 13.54 -28.22 6.42
C ALA A 31 14.01 -29.22 5.35
N ALA A 32 15.23 -29.00 4.84
CA ALA A 32 15.79 -29.80 3.75
C ALA A 32 16.12 -31.23 4.19
N GLY A 33 15.88 -32.20 3.30
CA GLY A 33 16.25 -33.60 3.51
C GLY A 33 15.21 -34.45 4.24
N PHE A 34 13.99 -33.92 4.44
CA PHE A 34 12.88 -34.60 5.09
C PHE A 34 11.69 -34.70 4.15
N GLU A 35 10.93 -35.79 4.29
CA GLU A 35 9.66 -35.94 3.59
C GLU A 35 8.60 -35.04 4.24
N PRO A 36 7.60 -34.54 3.48
CA PRO A 36 6.54 -33.67 4.03
C PRO A 36 5.73 -34.29 5.17
N ALA A 37 5.75 -35.63 5.31
CA ALA A 37 5.11 -36.36 6.40
C ALA A 37 5.88 -36.29 7.73
N GLU A 38 7.17 -35.96 7.68
CA GLU A 38 8.08 -35.86 8.84
C GLU A 38 8.16 -34.43 9.39
N LEU A 39 7.58 -33.46 8.68
CA LEU A 39 7.62 -32.06 9.03
C LEU A 39 6.42 -31.64 9.88
N ASP A 40 6.71 -30.89 10.94
CA ASP A 40 5.73 -30.23 11.78
C ASP A 40 5.42 -28.84 11.20
N TYR A 41 4.13 -28.59 10.97
CA TYR A 41 3.63 -27.33 10.45
C TYR A 41 2.75 -26.65 11.50
N LEU A 42 3.01 -25.37 11.77
CA LEU A 42 2.07 -24.55 12.54
C LEU A 42 0.79 -24.31 11.73
N VAL A 43 0.94 -23.99 10.44
CA VAL A 43 -0.13 -23.90 9.45
C VAL A 43 0.31 -24.64 8.21
N ARG A 44 -0.52 -25.56 7.70
CA ARG A 44 -0.18 -26.29 6.46
C ARG A 44 -0.17 -25.33 5.27
N PRO A 45 0.87 -25.36 4.42
CA PRO A 45 0.91 -24.56 3.20
C PRO A 45 -0.16 -25.04 2.22
N PHE A 46 -0.49 -24.20 1.24
CA PHE A 46 -1.45 -24.57 0.20
C PHE A 46 -0.93 -25.76 -0.62
N ALA A 47 -1.85 -26.63 -1.03
CA ALA A 47 -1.57 -27.77 -1.92
C ALA A 47 -1.44 -27.30 -3.38
N ILE A 48 -0.53 -26.35 -3.60
CA ILE A 48 -0.21 -25.78 -4.91
C ILE A 48 1.19 -26.30 -5.29
N PRO A 49 1.41 -26.74 -6.55
CA PRO A 49 2.73 -27.13 -7.02
C PRO A 49 3.72 -25.98 -6.86
N GLU A 50 4.97 -26.28 -6.48
CA GLU A 50 5.99 -25.25 -6.22
C GLU A 50 6.19 -24.33 -7.42
N GLY A 51 6.23 -24.89 -8.64
CA GLY A 51 6.34 -24.10 -9.87
C GLY A 51 5.20 -23.11 -10.07
N ALA A 52 3.98 -23.45 -9.61
CA ALA A 52 2.85 -22.53 -9.67
C ALA A 52 2.95 -21.42 -8.61
N GLU A 53 3.43 -21.72 -7.40
CA GLU A 53 3.71 -20.68 -6.40
C GLU A 53 4.77 -19.69 -6.90
N THR A 54 5.86 -20.19 -7.51
CA THR A 54 6.91 -19.36 -8.10
C THR A 54 6.37 -18.52 -9.26
N ALA A 55 5.55 -19.10 -10.14
CA ALA A 55 4.96 -18.37 -11.26
C ALA A 55 4.03 -17.24 -10.77
N ILE A 56 3.20 -17.50 -9.76
CA ILE A 56 2.33 -16.48 -9.14
C ILE A 56 3.18 -15.38 -8.48
N GLY A 57 4.22 -15.76 -7.74
CA GLY A 57 5.17 -14.82 -7.14
C GLY A 57 5.86 -13.93 -8.17
N ALA A 58 6.38 -14.52 -9.24
CA ALA A 58 7.04 -13.81 -10.32
C ALA A 58 6.08 -12.87 -11.06
N ALA A 59 4.85 -13.33 -11.37
CA ALA A 59 3.83 -12.49 -11.98
C ALA A 59 3.47 -11.30 -11.08
N ALA A 60 3.28 -11.53 -9.78
CA ALA A 60 3.03 -10.48 -8.80
C ALA A 60 4.21 -9.50 -8.71
N ALA A 61 5.45 -9.98 -8.75
CA ALA A 61 6.65 -9.13 -8.73
C ALA A 61 6.74 -8.23 -9.97
N VAL A 62 6.43 -8.76 -11.15
CA VAL A 62 6.38 -7.97 -12.40
C VAL A 62 5.31 -6.88 -12.32
N LEU A 63 4.12 -7.21 -11.80
CA LEU A 63 3.04 -6.23 -11.61
C LEU A 63 3.42 -5.16 -10.58
N ALA A 64 4.03 -5.55 -9.46
CA ALA A 64 4.53 -4.63 -8.44
C ALA A 64 5.59 -3.70 -9.03
N ALA A 65 6.58 -4.22 -9.75
CA ALA A 65 7.62 -3.43 -10.39
C ALA A 65 7.03 -2.44 -11.41
N GLY A 66 6.11 -2.90 -12.27
CA GLY A 66 5.42 -2.04 -13.23
C GLY A 66 4.65 -0.91 -12.55
N ALA A 67 3.90 -1.22 -11.50
CA ALA A 67 3.15 -0.24 -10.72
C ALA A 67 4.07 0.77 -10.00
N ALA A 68 5.16 0.31 -9.38
CA ALA A 68 6.15 1.14 -8.73
C ALA A 68 6.83 2.10 -9.72
N VAL A 69 7.20 1.63 -10.90
CA VAL A 69 7.78 2.46 -11.97
C VAL A 69 6.80 3.52 -12.45
N LEU A 70 5.51 3.17 -12.63
CA LEU A 70 4.47 4.11 -13.02
C LEU A 70 4.25 5.19 -11.95
N LEU A 71 4.16 4.82 -10.67
CA LEU A 71 4.03 5.74 -9.54
C LEU A 71 5.27 6.63 -9.36
N GLY A 72 6.47 6.06 -9.48
CA GLY A 72 7.73 6.79 -9.41
C GLY A 72 7.85 7.81 -10.55
N ARG A 73 7.48 7.43 -11.78
CA ARG A 73 7.40 8.37 -12.91
C ARG A 73 6.38 9.47 -12.67
N ALA A 74 5.20 9.15 -12.13
CA ALA A 74 4.17 10.13 -11.81
C ALA A 74 4.55 11.06 -10.64
N SER A 75 5.53 10.68 -9.82
CA SER A 75 6.02 11.47 -8.67
C SER A 75 7.08 12.51 -9.06
N ARG A 76 7.65 12.44 -10.27
CA ARG A 76 8.65 13.40 -10.75
C ARG A 76 8.04 14.79 -11.01
N PRO A 77 8.83 15.87 -10.93
CA PRO A 77 8.36 17.23 -11.22
C PRO A 77 7.77 17.30 -12.64
N GLY A 78 6.51 17.71 -12.75
CA GLY A 78 5.81 17.79 -14.03
C GLY A 78 4.37 18.31 -13.86
N PRO A 79 3.70 18.63 -14.98
CA PRO A 79 2.38 19.27 -14.98
C PRO A 79 1.28 18.43 -14.30
N ASP A 80 1.42 17.10 -14.29
CA ASP A 80 0.52 16.20 -13.57
C ASP A 80 1.22 15.54 -12.35
N ARG A 81 1.74 16.30 -11.40
CA ARG A 81 2.47 15.75 -10.24
C ARG A 81 1.59 14.89 -9.32
N PHE A 82 2.05 13.69 -8.98
CA PHE A 82 1.50 12.92 -7.86
C PHE A 82 1.85 13.61 -6.53
N ASP A 83 0.86 13.82 -5.67
CA ASP A 83 1.07 14.45 -4.36
C ASP A 83 1.93 13.53 -3.49
N GLY A 84 3.20 13.91 -3.32
CA GLY A 84 4.22 13.12 -2.63
C GLY A 84 3.85 12.76 -1.19
N ARG A 85 2.90 13.47 -0.56
CA ARG A 85 2.40 13.15 0.78
C ARG A 85 1.74 11.77 0.86
N TRP A 86 1.24 11.24 -0.27
CA TRP A 86 0.69 9.89 -0.32
C TRP A 86 1.75 8.80 -0.18
N TRP A 87 3.04 9.10 -0.36
CA TRP A 87 4.10 8.13 -0.05
C TRP A 87 4.18 7.81 1.45
N GLU A 88 3.72 8.70 2.33
CA GLU A 88 3.60 8.43 3.76
C GLU A 88 2.49 7.42 4.10
N VAL A 89 1.61 7.12 3.13
CA VAL A 89 0.57 6.08 3.22
C VAL A 89 1.02 4.83 2.49
N ILE A 90 1.52 4.98 1.26
CA ILE A 90 1.93 3.85 0.43
C ILE A 90 3.13 3.14 1.04
N GLY A 91 4.18 3.87 1.44
CA GLY A 91 5.42 3.29 1.97
C GLY A 91 5.18 2.32 3.14
N PRO A 92 4.47 2.73 4.20
CA PRO A 92 4.16 1.83 5.32
C PRO A 92 3.27 0.65 4.91
N LEU A 93 2.34 0.80 3.96
CA LEU A 93 1.57 -0.32 3.42
C LEU A 93 2.42 -1.31 2.62
N LEU A 94 3.44 -0.84 1.89
CA LEU A 94 4.40 -1.74 1.23
C LEU A 94 5.19 -2.52 2.27
N ALA A 95 5.72 -1.85 3.30
CA ALA A 95 6.41 -2.52 4.40
C ALA A 95 5.51 -3.56 5.10
N ALA A 96 4.24 -3.22 5.34
CA ALA A 96 3.26 -4.15 5.89
C ALA A 96 3.02 -5.35 4.97
N GLY A 97 2.90 -5.12 3.65
CA GLY A 97 2.75 -6.18 2.65
C GLY A 97 3.96 -7.12 2.61
N LEU A 98 5.18 -6.57 2.58
CA LEU A 98 6.43 -7.35 2.63
C LEU A 98 6.46 -8.23 3.89
N LEU A 99 6.23 -7.62 5.06
CA LEU A 99 6.22 -8.34 6.34
C LEU A 99 5.14 -9.42 6.37
N THR A 100 3.94 -9.14 5.86
CA THR A 100 2.84 -10.11 5.83
C THR A 100 3.20 -11.34 4.99
N GLY A 101 3.78 -11.13 3.81
CA GLY A 101 4.24 -12.23 2.96
C GLY A 101 5.34 -13.06 3.62
N ALA A 102 6.29 -12.40 4.30
CA ALA A 102 7.36 -13.06 5.04
C ALA A 102 6.85 -13.85 6.26
N ILE A 103 6.00 -13.23 7.09
CA ILE A 103 5.36 -13.87 8.25
C ILE A 103 4.60 -15.11 7.80
N TRP A 104 3.82 -15.01 6.73
CA TRP A 104 3.09 -16.16 6.20
C TRP A 104 4.03 -17.31 5.85
N ARG A 105 5.13 -17.04 5.15
CA ARG A 105 6.12 -18.07 4.82
C ARG A 105 6.73 -18.72 6.05
N THR A 106 7.09 -17.94 7.06
CA THR A 106 7.65 -18.46 8.32
C THR A 106 6.63 -19.33 9.06
N VAL A 107 5.36 -18.93 9.08
CA VAL A 107 4.27 -19.66 9.76
C VAL A 107 3.92 -20.96 9.02
N THR A 108 4.07 -20.98 7.70
CA THR A 108 3.83 -22.18 6.88
C THR A 108 5.05 -23.05 6.65
N ALA A 109 6.21 -22.70 7.21
CA ALA A 109 7.43 -23.48 7.08
C ALA A 109 7.31 -24.79 7.86
N GLY A 110 7.59 -25.91 7.17
CA GLY A 110 7.72 -27.23 7.79
C GLY A 110 9.07 -27.34 8.48
N VAL A 111 9.04 -27.58 9.78
CA VAL A 111 10.27 -27.72 10.60
C VAL A 111 10.21 -29.03 11.38
N ILE A 112 11.33 -29.39 12.01
CA ILE A 112 11.36 -30.52 12.96
C ILE A 112 11.14 -29.94 14.35
N GLY A 113 10.00 -30.29 14.97
CA GLY A 113 9.63 -29.79 16.29
C GLY A 113 9.01 -28.38 16.26
N ALA A 114 9.33 -27.57 17.27
CA ALA A 114 8.64 -26.29 17.49
C ALA A 114 9.17 -25.17 16.57
N ASN A 115 8.29 -24.59 15.75
CA ASN A 115 8.60 -23.43 14.92
C ASN A 115 8.67 -22.13 15.74
N ILE A 116 9.80 -21.91 16.41
CA ILE A 116 10.06 -20.68 17.19
C ILE A 116 10.02 -19.43 16.31
N GLY A 117 10.46 -19.55 15.05
CA GLY A 117 10.41 -18.48 14.06
C GLY A 117 8.99 -17.99 13.81
N ALA A 118 8.02 -18.90 13.70
CA ALA A 118 6.61 -18.56 13.53
C ALA A 118 6.05 -17.83 14.77
N GLY A 119 6.41 -18.29 15.97
CA GLY A 119 6.03 -17.61 17.21
C GLY A 119 6.54 -16.17 17.26
N LEU A 120 7.81 -15.93 16.95
CA LEU A 120 8.40 -14.59 16.88
C LEU A 120 7.79 -13.73 15.77
N ALA A 121 7.55 -14.31 14.59
CA ALA A 121 6.93 -13.64 13.46
C ALA A 121 5.51 -13.14 13.79
N ILE A 122 4.73 -13.92 14.54
CA ILE A 122 3.39 -13.52 14.99
C ILE A 122 3.50 -12.48 16.10
N LEU A 123 4.31 -12.74 17.14
CA LEU A 123 4.38 -11.90 18.34
C LEU A 123 4.95 -10.51 18.06
N LEU A 124 5.96 -10.40 17.19
CA LEU A 124 6.59 -9.13 16.83
C LEU A 124 6.06 -8.59 15.50
N GLY A 125 5.98 -9.45 14.49
CA GLY A 125 5.57 -9.03 13.14
C GLY A 125 4.10 -8.62 13.07
N GLY A 126 3.20 -9.33 13.78
CA GLY A 126 1.77 -9.00 13.84
C GLY A 126 1.50 -7.57 14.33
N PRO A 127 1.98 -7.18 15.51
CA PRO A 127 1.84 -5.80 16.01
C PRO A 127 2.48 -4.75 15.10
N VAL A 128 3.64 -5.04 14.50
CA VAL A 128 4.30 -4.12 13.56
C VAL A 128 3.43 -3.91 12.31
N VAL A 129 2.94 -5.00 11.70
CA VAL A 129 2.03 -4.93 10.53
C VAL A 129 0.77 -4.15 10.89
N ALA A 130 0.14 -4.43 12.05
CA ALA A 130 -1.03 -3.71 12.51
C ALA A 130 -0.74 -2.21 12.69
N GLY A 131 0.38 -1.86 13.32
CA GLY A 131 0.81 -0.47 13.50
C GLY A 131 1.00 0.27 12.17
N LEU A 132 1.66 -0.36 11.18
CA LEU A 132 1.86 0.20 9.85
C LEU A 132 0.53 0.43 9.10
N VAL A 133 -0.40 -0.53 9.20
CA VAL A 133 -1.74 -0.41 8.59
C VAL A 133 -2.54 0.72 9.27
N LEU A 134 -2.58 0.76 10.60
CA LEU A 134 -3.29 1.79 11.36
C LEU A 134 -2.73 3.18 11.08
N TRP A 135 -1.40 3.31 11.03
CA TRP A 135 -0.73 4.56 10.65
C TRP A 135 -1.16 5.01 9.25
N SER A 136 -1.12 4.10 8.29
CA SER A 136 -1.48 4.38 6.89
C SER A 136 -2.93 4.83 6.76
N LEU A 137 -3.85 4.17 7.47
CA LEU A 137 -5.26 4.54 7.53
C LEU A 137 -5.42 5.95 8.13
N GLY A 138 -4.76 6.22 9.26
CA GLY A 138 -4.79 7.53 9.91
C GLY A 138 -4.30 8.65 9.00
N ARG A 139 -3.13 8.49 8.37
CA ARG A 139 -2.57 9.46 7.42
C ARG A 139 -3.44 9.61 6.18
N GLY A 140 -3.94 8.51 5.61
CA GLY A 140 -4.81 8.53 4.44
C GLY A 140 -6.11 9.29 4.70
N LEU A 141 -6.77 9.04 5.85
CA LEU A 141 -7.98 9.75 6.26
C LEU A 141 -7.70 11.24 6.52
N TRP A 142 -6.56 11.57 7.13
CA TRP A 142 -6.18 12.96 7.36
C TRP A 142 -5.96 13.70 6.03
N LEU A 143 -5.20 13.13 5.09
CA LEU A 143 -4.97 13.71 3.76
C LEU A 143 -6.27 13.89 2.97
N ALA A 144 -7.15 12.89 3.00
CA ALA A 144 -8.46 12.95 2.34
C ALA A 144 -9.34 14.07 2.92
N ARG A 145 -9.31 14.29 4.24
CA ARG A 145 -10.05 15.36 4.92
C ARG A 145 -9.47 16.74 4.65
N SER A 146 -8.14 16.89 4.65
CA SER A 146 -7.47 18.17 4.37
C SER A 146 -7.79 18.70 2.97
N ARG A 147 -7.88 17.81 1.97
CA ARG A 147 -8.27 18.18 0.60
C ARG A 147 -9.70 18.71 0.50
N ARG A 148 -10.64 18.16 1.29
CA ARG A 148 -12.05 18.61 1.30
C ARG A 148 -12.25 19.96 1.98
N ARG A 149 -11.38 20.33 2.94
CA ARG A 149 -11.47 21.61 3.67
C ARG A 149 -10.92 22.80 2.88
N GLY A 150 -9.98 22.57 1.96
CA GLY A 150 -9.37 23.62 1.12
C GLY A 150 -10.29 24.16 0.01
N THR A 151 -11.43 23.53 -0.26
CA THR A 151 -12.34 23.89 -1.36
C THR A 151 -13.51 24.81 -0.95
N ARG A 152 -13.45 25.48 0.21
CA ARG A 152 -14.42 26.54 0.53
C ARG A 152 -14.06 27.78 -0.30
N PRO A 153 -14.88 28.21 -1.27
CA PRO A 153 -14.68 29.52 -1.89
C PRO A 153 -14.75 30.59 -0.79
N PRO A 154 -13.99 31.70 -0.92
CA PRO A 154 -14.15 32.84 -0.02
C PRO A 154 -15.63 33.21 -0.03
N ARG A 155 -16.26 33.16 1.13
CA ARG A 155 -17.62 33.67 1.30
C ARG A 155 -17.51 35.15 0.93
N GLY A 156 -18.06 35.51 -0.22
CA GLY A 156 -18.02 36.87 -0.76
C GLY A 156 -18.58 37.85 0.26
N GLY A 157 -17.70 38.42 1.05
CA GLY A 157 -17.94 39.60 1.85
C GLY A 157 -17.75 40.81 0.95
N THR A 158 -18.67 41.03 0.03
CA THR A 158 -18.91 42.35 -0.57
C THR A 158 -20.20 42.88 0.02
N GLY A 159 -20.18 43.08 1.34
CA GLY A 159 -21.01 44.09 1.97
C GLY A 159 -20.34 45.45 1.78
N THR A 160 -21.11 46.41 1.31
CA THR A 160 -20.95 47.86 1.49
C THR A 160 -19.76 48.54 0.78
N ALA A 161 -19.94 48.87 -0.51
CA ALA A 161 -19.52 50.17 -1.02
C ALA A 161 -20.73 50.80 -1.71
N GLY A 162 -21.22 51.87 -1.09
CA GLY A 162 -22.55 52.44 -1.30
C GLY A 162 -22.78 53.01 -2.69
N TRP A 163 -24.01 52.77 -3.16
CA TRP A 163 -24.70 53.56 -4.17
C TRP A 163 -24.74 55.04 -3.74
N ARG A 164 -24.31 55.95 -4.61
CA ARG A 164 -24.64 57.39 -4.58
C ARG A 164 -25.31 57.75 -5.91
N PRO A 165 -26.54 58.30 -5.90
CA PRO A 165 -27.20 58.79 -7.11
C PRO A 165 -26.67 60.17 -7.52
N ALA A 166 -26.90 60.48 -8.80
CA ALA A 166 -26.43 61.64 -9.54
C ALA A 166 -26.90 62.99 -9.01
N ALA A 167 -26.08 64.03 -9.22
CA ALA A 167 -26.53 65.39 -9.45
C ALA A 167 -25.57 66.04 -10.47
N GLY A 168 -26.10 66.41 -11.63
CA GLY A 168 -25.39 67.27 -12.57
C GLY A 168 -25.39 68.73 -12.12
N GLN A 169 -24.53 69.54 -12.73
CA GLN A 169 -24.78 70.93 -13.15
C GLN A 169 -23.49 71.58 -13.68
N GLY A 170 -23.64 72.29 -14.81
CA GLY A 170 -22.84 73.43 -15.25
C GLY A 170 -21.48 73.09 -15.89
N THR A 171 -21.08 73.66 -17.03
CA THR A 171 -21.62 74.67 -17.95
C THR A 171 -20.81 74.54 -19.23
#